data_AF-A0AAE4FEM5-F1
#
_entry.id   AF-A0AAE4FEM5-F1
#
_cell.length_a   1.000
_cell.length_b   1.000
_cell.length_c   1.000
_cell.angle_alpha   90.00
_cell.angle_beta   90.00
_cell.angle_gamma   90.00
#
_symmetry.space_group_name_H-M   'P 1'
#
loop_
_entity.id
_entity.type
_entity.pdbx_description
1 polymer ?
#
loop_
_entity_poly.entity_id
_entity_poly.type
_entity_poly.pdbx_seq_one_letter_code
_entity_poly.pdbx_strand_id
1 'polypeptide(L)' 'MDYKSFFDDGYKAVPIDWDGFTLNSYMDGRVFRFEKGYGRVSPLKIKNKADKVFITTPYLSIINGHVTVVK' A
#
# COMPACT_ATOMS: atom_id res chain seq x y z
N MET A 1 4.72 -9.36 6.79
CA MET A 1 5.39 -9.37 5.48
C MET A 1 6.79 -8.86 5.69
N ASP A 2 7.80 -9.57 5.20
CA ASP A 2 9.20 -9.16 5.37
C ASP A 2 9.66 -8.24 4.24
N TYR A 3 9.35 -6.95 4.35
CA TYR A 3 9.77 -5.97 3.34
C TYR A 3 11.29 -5.85 3.24
N LYS A 4 12.02 -6.12 4.32
CA LYS A 4 13.48 -6.02 4.33
C LYS A 4 14.08 -7.02 3.34
N SER A 5 13.65 -8.28 3.38
CA SER A 5 14.10 -9.27 2.39
C SER A 5 13.82 -8.85 0.94
N PHE A 6 12.65 -8.25 0.65
CA PHE A 6 12.38 -7.75 -0.70
C PHE A 6 13.36 -6.63 -1.13
N PHE A 7 13.63 -5.67 -0.25
CA PHE A 7 14.57 -4.59 -0.57
C PHE A 7 16.00 -5.11 -0.72
N ASP A 8 16.42 -6.05 0.13
CA ASP A 8 17.72 -6.72 0.05
C ASP A 8 17.85 -7.51 -1.28
N ASP A 9 16.75 -8.10 -1.78
CA ASP A 9 16.65 -8.78 -3.09
C ASP A 9 16.54 -7.81 -4.28
N GLY A 10 16.70 -6.51 -4.05
CA GLY A 10 16.75 -5.48 -5.09
C GLY A 10 15.39 -5.03 -5.61
N TYR A 11 14.30 -5.29 -4.88
CA TYR A 11 13.03 -4.60 -5.13
C TYR A 11 13.15 -3.13 -4.74
N LYS A 12 12.39 -2.28 -5.44
CA LYS A 12 12.29 -0.84 -5.17
C LYS A 12 10.83 -0.41 -5.17
N ALA A 13 10.52 0.59 -4.35
CA ALA A 13 9.22 1.23 -4.38
C ALA A 13 8.99 1.87 -5.77
N VAL A 14 7.81 1.64 -6.33
CA VAL A 14 7.38 2.28 -7.57
C VAL A 14 6.72 3.61 -7.22
N PRO A 15 7.07 4.73 -7.90
CA PRO A 15 6.35 5.98 -7.75
C PRO A 15 4.85 5.78 -7.95
N ILE A 16 4.06 6.36 -7.06
CA ILE A 16 2.61 6.22 -7.10
C ILE A 16 2.06 7.23 -8.11
N ASP A 17 1.35 6.71 -9.11
CA ASP A 17 0.37 7.48 -9.86
C ASP A 17 -0.97 7.38 -9.14
N TRP A 18 -1.48 8.53 -8.70
CA TRP A 18 -2.71 8.62 -7.91
C TRP A 18 -3.98 8.59 -8.77
N ASP A 19 -3.86 8.65 -10.09
CA ASP A 19 -5.01 8.77 -10.97
C ASP A 19 -6.01 7.59 -10.83
N GLY A 20 -7.24 7.94 -10.52
CA GLY A 20 -8.35 7.01 -10.29
C GLY A 20 -8.28 6.19 -9.00
N PHE A 21 -7.36 6.46 -8.07
CA PHE A 21 -7.41 5.90 -6.72
C PHE A 21 -8.28 6.75 -5.81
N THR A 22 -9.06 6.11 -4.94
CA THR A 22 -9.87 6.78 -3.93
C THR A 22 -9.44 6.37 -2.53
N LEU A 23 -9.52 7.30 -1.58
CA LEU A 23 -9.36 7.02 -0.16
C LEU A 23 -10.69 6.47 0.37
N ASN A 24 -10.70 5.22 0.79
CA ASN A 24 -11.87 4.60 1.40
C ASN A 24 -11.62 4.36 2.88
N SER A 25 -12.60 4.73 3.69
CA SER A 25 -12.60 4.54 5.12
C SER A 25 -13.54 3.41 5.54
N TYR A 26 -13.24 2.81 6.67
CA TYR A 26 -13.96 1.71 7.30
C TYR A 26 -14.00 1.96 8.81
N MET A 27 -14.88 1.24 9.51
CA MET A 27 -15.00 1.32 10.97
C MET A 27 -15.14 2.78 11.45
N ASP A 28 -16.09 3.51 10.85
CA ASP A 28 -16.36 4.92 11.17
C ASP A 28 -15.13 5.84 11.08
N GLY A 29 -14.27 5.59 10.09
CA GLY A 29 -13.08 6.41 9.84
C GLY A 29 -11.83 5.99 10.61
N ARG A 30 -11.91 4.97 11.47
CA ARG A 30 -10.75 4.47 12.23
C ARG A 30 -9.72 3.78 11.34
N VAL A 31 -10.17 3.19 10.24
CA VAL A 31 -9.31 2.47 9.30
C VAL A 31 -9.54 3.03 7.90
N PHE A 32 -8.48 3.18 7.12
CA PHE A 32 -8.55 3.65 5.75
C PHE A 32 -7.52 2.98 4.84
N ARG A 33 -7.75 3.04 3.53
CA ARG A 33 -6.76 2.68 2.51
C ARG A 33 -7.05 3.40 1.20
N PHE A 34 -6.03 3.49 0.35
CA PHE A 34 -6.20 3.93 -1.04
C PHE A 34 -6.45 2.73 -1.93
N GLU A 35 -7.48 2.80 -2.76
CA GLU A 35 -7.85 1.70 -3.65
C GLU A 35 -8.45 2.16 -4.98
N LYS A 36 -8.32 1.31 -6.02
CA LYS A 36 -8.89 1.55 -7.35
C LYS A 36 -9.69 0.33 -7.82
N GLY A 37 -10.88 0.60 -8.36
CA GLY A 37 -11.75 -0.38 -9.00
C GLY A 37 -12.35 -1.43 -8.06
N TYR A 38 -13.14 -2.35 -8.64
CA TYR A 38 -13.84 -3.39 -7.88
C TYR A 38 -12.90 -4.34 -7.14
N GLY A 39 -11.74 -4.62 -7.73
CA GLY A 39 -10.69 -5.44 -7.12
C GLY A 39 -9.95 -4.78 -5.97
N ARG A 40 -10.29 -3.52 -5.61
CA ARG A 40 -9.74 -2.82 -4.45
C ARG A 40 -8.21 -2.80 -4.46
N VAL A 41 -7.65 -2.56 -5.66
CA VAL A 41 -6.21 -2.66 -5.91
C VAL A 41 -5.53 -1.47 -5.24
N SER A 42 -4.46 -1.74 -4.47
CA SER A 42 -3.67 -0.70 -3.81
C SER A 42 -2.71 -0.01 -4.78
N PRO A 43 -2.45 1.30 -4.61
CA PRO A 43 -1.42 2.01 -5.37
C PRO A 43 0.01 1.60 -4.98
N LEU A 44 0.18 0.97 -3.81
CA LEU A 44 1.50 0.66 -3.26
C LEU A 44 2.10 -0.59 -3.93
N LYS A 45 3.18 -0.38 -4.67
CA LYS A 45 3.86 -1.42 -5.43
C LYS A 45 5.36 -1.38 -5.18
N ILE A 46 5.97 -2.56 -5.11
CA ILE A 46 7.42 -2.74 -5.21
C ILE A 46 7.74 -3.59 -6.43
N LYS A 47 8.87 -3.31 -7.07
CA LYS A 47 9.28 -3.95 -8.32
C LYS A 47 10.77 -4.24 -8.31
N ASN A 48 11.18 -5.42 -8.77
CA ASN A 48 12.61 -5.75 -8.95
C ASN A 48 13.11 -5.49 -10.37
N LYS A 49 14.40 -5.73 -10.63
CA LYS A 49 15.03 -5.53 -11.95
C LYS A 49 14.51 -6.47 -13.04
N ALA A 50 13.85 -7.57 -12.69
CA ALA A 50 13.27 -8.54 -13.62
C ALA A 50 11.77 -8.24 -13.88
N ASP A 51 11.34 -7.01 -13.60
CA ASP A 51 9.97 -6.54 -13.74
C ASP A 51 8.90 -7.27 -12.90
N LYS A 52 9.29 -8.09 -11.92
CA LYS A 52 8.35 -8.72 -11.00
C LYS A 52 7.78 -7.67 -10.05
N VAL A 53 6.45 -7.53 -10.07
CA VAL A 53 5.70 -6.57 -9.24
C VAL A 53 5.04 -7.29 -8.08
N PHE A 54 5.15 -6.70 -6.89
CA PHE A 54 4.36 -7.06 -5.73
C PHE A 54 3.51 -5.86 -5.30
N ILE A 55 2.22 -6.10 -5.06
CA ILE A 55 1.25 -5.10 -4.61
C ILE A 55 1.00 -5.31 -3.12
N THR A 56 1.20 -4.27 -2.31
CA THR A 56 0.87 -4.30 -0.88
C THR A 56 -0.43 -3.55 -0.61
N THR A 57 -1.33 -4.14 0.17
CA THR A 57 -2.67 -3.60 0.46
C THR A 57 -2.85 -3.37 1.97
N PRO A 58 -2.08 -2.46 2.58
CA PRO A 58 -2.19 -2.21 4.01
C PRO A 58 -3.50 -1.51 4.35
N TYR A 59 -4.06 -1.86 5.50
CA TYR A 59 -4.98 -0.99 6.22
C TYR A 59 -4.16 -0.01 7.04
N LEU A 60 -4.59 1.25 7.04
CA LEU A 60 -3.93 2.35 7.74
C LEU A 60 -4.87 2.92 8.79
N SER A 61 -4.30 3.42 9.88
CA SER A 61 -5.01 4.17 10.91
C SER A 61 -4.15 5.34 11.38
N ILE A 62 -4.77 6.36 11.97
CA ILE A 62 -4.06 7.42 12.67
C ILE A 62 -4.03 7.06 14.16
N ILE A 63 -2.85 6.72 14.67
CA ILE A 63 -2.63 6.38 16.08
C ILE A 63 -1.61 7.38 16.63
N ASN A 64 -1.98 8.10 17.68
CA ASN A 64 -1.14 9.17 18.28
C ASN A 64 -0.67 10.22 17.24
N GLY A 65 -1.51 10.55 16.26
CA GLY A 65 -1.17 11.51 15.20
C GLY A 65 -0.30 10.94 14.07
N HIS A 66 0.05 9.65 14.11
CA HIS A 66 0.88 9.00 13.10
C HIS A 66 0.09 8.01 12.25
N VAL A 67 0.33 8.04 10.94
CA VAL A 67 -0.18 7.01 10.03
C VAL A 67 0.53 5.69 10.33
N THR A 68 -0.24 4.69 10.78
CA THR A 68 0.25 3.39 11.21
C THR A 68 -0.39 2.29 10.38
N VAL A 69 0.41 1.30 9.97
CA VAL A 69 -0.12 0.08 9.35
C VAL A 69 -0.79 -0.76 10.41
N VAL A 70 -2.07 -1.06 10.24
CA VAL A 70 -2.88 -1.86 11.16
C VAL A 70 -3.24 -3.20 10.53
N LYS A 71 -3.44 -4.22 11.36
CA LYS A 71 -3.68 -5.60 10.95
C LYS A 71 -5.05 -6.08 11.42
#